data_AF-A0A3D4H710-F1
#
_entry.id   AF-A0A3D4H710-F1
#
_cell.length_a   1.000
_cell.length_b   1.000
_cell.length_c   1.000
_cell.angle_alpha   90.00
_cell.angle_beta   90.00
_cell.angle_gamma   90.00
#
_symmetry.space_group_name_H-M   'P 1'
#
loop_
_entity.id
_entity.type
_entity.pdbx_description
1 polymer ?
#
loop_
_entity_poly.entity_id
_entity_poly.type
_entity_poly.pdbx_seq_one_letter_code
_entity_poly.pdbx_strand_id
1 'polypeptide(L)'
;MFNQIYQPLLDQIGNTDLHPWLDDIARGIQDNLYASNNGHLPGWINSFERMPQALPSCLHYDQEAITIGHPNDLPEDQRHVLKECLGSLRPWRKGPWNYFGVELDTEWRSNLKWDRLKNAISPLQDRLVLDIGSGNGYYAYRMAGERTKLALGIDPYLLYVVQSLFAHRYLPESVPSWVIPFSIEQLPEAIP
;
A
#
# COMPACT_ATOMS: atom_id res chain seq x y z
N MET A 1 -16.47 4.19 -0.99
CA MET A 1 -15.05 4.48 -1.30
C MET A 1 -14.20 3.22 -1.24
N PHE A 2 -13.97 2.61 -0.06
CA PHE A 2 -13.02 1.48 0.07
C PHE A 2 -13.33 0.28 -0.82
N ASN A 3 -14.60 -0.09 -1.00
CA ASN A 3 -14.97 -1.21 -1.88
C ASN A 3 -14.48 -1.00 -3.33
N GLN A 4 -14.56 0.23 -3.84
CA GLN A 4 -14.05 0.55 -5.18
C GLN A 4 -12.52 0.49 -5.22
N ILE A 5 -11.85 0.99 -4.17
CA ILE A 5 -10.39 0.97 -4.07
C ILE A 5 -9.85 -0.47 -4.05
N TYR A 6 -10.52 -1.38 -3.34
CA TYR A 6 -10.08 -2.78 -3.22
C TYR A 6 -10.63 -3.71 -4.31
N GLN A 7 -11.54 -3.26 -5.18
CA GLN A 7 -12.06 -4.12 -6.25
C GLN A 7 -10.95 -4.73 -7.11
N PRO A 8 -9.90 -3.99 -7.52
CA PRO A 8 -8.80 -4.58 -8.28
C PRO A 8 -8.03 -5.67 -7.52
N LEU A 9 -7.87 -5.54 -6.18
CA LEU A 9 -7.29 -6.61 -5.36
C LEU A 9 -8.15 -7.86 -5.40
N LEU A 10 -9.47 -7.71 -5.25
CA LEU A 10 -10.39 -8.85 -5.25
C LEU A 10 -10.38 -9.57 -6.61
N ASP A 11 -10.33 -8.81 -7.71
CA ASP A 11 -10.20 -9.36 -9.06
C ASP A 11 -8.85 -10.09 -9.24
N GLN A 12 -7.76 -9.54 -8.70
CA GLN A 12 -6.45 -10.22 -8.67
C GLN A 12 -6.52 -11.53 -7.89
N ILE A 13 -7.03 -11.51 -6.64
CA ILE A 13 -7.18 -12.70 -5.76
C ILE A 13 -7.98 -13.80 -6.45
N GLY A 14 -9.06 -13.43 -7.15
CA GLY A 14 -9.93 -14.37 -7.87
C GLY A 14 -9.21 -15.22 -8.91
N ASN A 15 -8.04 -14.79 -9.38
CA ASN A 15 -7.20 -15.49 -10.35
C ASN A 15 -5.95 -16.16 -9.71
N THR A 16 -6.01 -16.42 -8.40
CA THR A 16 -4.91 -17.03 -7.64
C THR A 16 -5.40 -18.17 -6.76
N ASP A 17 -4.47 -18.88 -6.13
CA ASP A 17 -4.79 -19.93 -5.15
C ASP A 17 -5.45 -19.38 -3.88
N LEU A 18 -5.50 -18.05 -3.70
CA LEU A 18 -6.24 -17.37 -2.63
C LEU A 18 -7.76 -17.27 -2.92
N HIS A 19 -8.22 -17.63 -4.12
CA HIS A 19 -9.62 -17.58 -4.51
C HIS A 19 -10.60 -18.19 -3.48
N PRO A 20 -10.31 -19.32 -2.81
CA PRO A 20 -11.20 -19.89 -1.79
C PRO A 20 -11.52 -18.95 -0.62
N TRP A 21 -10.71 -17.91 -0.39
CA TRP A 21 -10.92 -16.93 0.69
C TRP A 21 -11.41 -15.57 0.19
N LEU A 22 -11.76 -15.44 -1.09
CA LEU A 22 -12.12 -14.16 -1.69
C LEU A 22 -13.26 -13.47 -0.91
N ASP A 23 -14.32 -14.20 -0.60
CA ASP A 23 -15.48 -13.67 0.12
C ASP A 23 -15.16 -13.30 1.57
N ASP A 24 -14.33 -14.10 2.24
CA ASP A 24 -13.91 -13.84 3.63
C ASP A 24 -12.96 -12.64 3.70
N ILE A 25 -12.04 -12.51 2.75
CA ILE A 25 -11.15 -11.36 2.61
C ILE A 25 -11.97 -10.09 2.33
N ALA A 26 -12.88 -10.14 1.35
CA ALA A 26 -13.71 -8.99 1.01
C ALA A 26 -14.55 -8.51 2.21
N ARG A 27 -15.13 -9.44 2.96
CA ARG A 27 -15.91 -9.14 4.17
C ARG A 27 -15.04 -8.58 5.28
N GLY A 28 -13.91 -9.21 5.58
CA GLY A 28 -12.99 -8.75 6.62
C GLY A 28 -12.43 -7.35 6.34
N ILE A 29 -12.16 -6.99 5.08
CA ILE A 29 -11.73 -5.63 4.70
C ILE A 29 -12.82 -4.64 5.07
N GLN A 30 -14.07 -4.92 4.72
CA GLN A 30 -15.21 -4.04 5.02
C GLN A 30 -15.42 -3.90 6.52
N ASP A 31 -15.51 -5.02 7.24
CA ASP A 31 -15.76 -5.04 8.68
C ASP A 31 -14.68 -4.26 9.43
N ASN A 32 -13.40 -4.52 9.13
CA ASN A 32 -12.29 -3.87 9.83
C ASN A 32 -12.14 -2.37 9.50
N LEU A 33 -12.58 -1.91 8.32
CA LEU A 33 -12.56 -0.47 8.00
C LEU A 33 -13.76 0.27 8.59
N TYR A 34 -14.97 -0.24 8.36
CA TYR A 34 -16.21 0.45 8.72
C TYR A 34 -16.58 0.27 10.20
N ALA A 35 -16.25 -0.86 10.83
CA ALA A 35 -16.58 -1.12 12.25
C ALA A 35 -15.49 -0.67 13.23
N SER A 36 -14.38 -0.10 12.75
CA SER A 36 -13.20 0.22 13.57
C SER A 36 -13.43 1.26 14.68
N ASN A 37 -14.52 2.03 14.64
CA ASN A 37 -14.77 3.18 15.53
C ASN A 37 -13.55 4.14 15.67
N ASN A 38 -12.68 4.17 14.65
CA ASN A 38 -11.45 4.95 14.70
C ASN A 38 -11.76 6.44 14.51
N GLY A 39 -11.56 7.24 15.57
CA GLY A 39 -11.87 8.68 15.55
C GLY A 39 -11.06 9.52 14.56
N HIS A 40 -9.92 9.02 14.07
CA HIS A 40 -9.10 9.71 13.08
C HIS A 40 -9.48 9.37 11.64
N LEU A 41 -10.11 8.21 11.42
CA LEU A 41 -10.45 7.70 10.09
C LEU A 41 -11.23 8.71 9.23
N PRO A 42 -12.26 9.43 9.75
CA PRO A 42 -12.95 10.45 8.96
C PRO A 42 -12.01 11.56 8.46
N GLY A 43 -11.04 11.97 9.27
CA GLY A 43 -10.05 12.98 8.91
C GLY A 43 -9.09 12.48 7.82
N TRP A 44 -8.66 11.22 7.90
CA TRP A 44 -7.82 10.61 6.87
C TRP A 44 -8.54 10.43 5.55
N ILE A 45 -9.83 10.05 5.57
CA ILE A 45 -10.66 9.96 4.36
C ILE A 45 -10.84 11.32 3.72
N ASN A 46 -11.15 12.36 4.49
CA ASN A 46 -11.25 13.73 3.96
C ASN A 46 -9.92 14.16 3.31
N SER A 47 -8.79 13.85 3.97
CA SER A 47 -7.47 14.13 3.38
C SER A 47 -7.21 13.33 2.10
N PHE A 48 -7.69 12.09 1.99
CA PHE A 48 -7.58 11.27 0.78
C PHE A 48 -8.39 11.86 -0.38
N GLU A 49 -9.62 12.30 -0.10
CA GLU A 49 -10.51 12.91 -1.10
C GLU A 49 -9.97 14.26 -1.60
N ARG A 50 -9.23 15.00 -0.75
CA ARG A 50 -8.56 16.25 -1.11
C ARG A 50 -7.28 16.08 -1.93
N MET A 51 -6.78 14.86 -2.08
CA MET A 51 -5.57 14.61 -2.86
C MET A 51 -5.77 15.07 -4.31
N PRO A 52 -4.80 15.82 -4.88
CA PRO A 52 -4.93 16.34 -6.23
C PRO A 52 -5.01 15.21 -7.25
N GLN A 53 -5.77 15.42 -8.32
CA GLN A 53 -5.81 14.50 -9.46
C GLN A 53 -4.48 14.61 -10.22
N ALA A 54 -3.84 13.46 -10.46
CA ALA A 54 -2.58 13.40 -11.19
C ALA A 54 -2.47 12.05 -11.90
N LEU A 55 -1.77 12.03 -13.03
CA LEU A 55 -1.36 10.81 -13.71
C LEU A 55 0.17 10.74 -13.65
N PRO A 56 0.76 9.81 -12.88
CA PRO A 56 2.21 9.70 -12.80
C PRO A 56 2.80 9.25 -14.13
N SER A 57 3.86 9.93 -14.58
CA SER A 57 4.61 9.57 -15.78
C SER A 57 5.62 8.44 -15.53
N CYS A 58 5.96 8.17 -14.27
CA CYS A 58 6.86 7.09 -13.87
C CYS A 58 6.43 6.47 -12.54
N LEU A 59 6.77 5.20 -12.34
CA LEU A 59 6.58 4.46 -11.10
C LEU A 59 7.83 3.60 -10.87
N HIS A 60 8.48 3.75 -9.72
CA HIS A 60 9.66 2.95 -9.38
C HIS A 60 9.50 2.30 -8.01
N TYR A 61 9.71 0.99 -7.97
CA TYR A 61 9.63 0.17 -6.75
C TYR A 61 10.94 -0.55 -6.41
N ASP A 62 11.89 -0.56 -7.35
CA ASP A 62 13.18 -1.23 -7.26
C ASP A 62 14.30 -0.32 -6.71
N GLN A 63 14.04 0.99 -6.63
CA GLN A 63 14.94 2.02 -6.11
C GLN A 63 14.87 2.15 -4.57
N GLU A 64 15.64 3.09 -4.00
CA GLU A 64 15.62 3.35 -2.55
C GLU A 64 14.23 3.78 -2.06
N ALA A 65 13.63 4.78 -2.71
CA ALA A 65 12.29 5.26 -2.41
C ALA A 65 11.26 4.61 -3.33
N ILE A 66 10.09 4.28 -2.76
CA ILE A 66 8.92 4.01 -3.58
C ILE A 66 8.51 5.33 -4.22
N THR A 67 8.64 5.42 -5.54
CA THR A 67 8.47 6.66 -6.30
C THR A 67 7.23 6.60 -7.16
N ILE A 68 6.37 7.61 -7.00
CA ILE A 68 5.12 7.78 -7.74
C ILE A 68 5.18 9.13 -8.45
N GLY A 69 5.38 9.10 -9.77
CA GLY A 69 5.43 10.27 -10.63
C GLY A 69 6.69 11.13 -10.49
N HIS A 70 6.81 12.07 -11.42
CA HIS A 70 7.85 13.10 -11.45
C HIS A 70 7.32 14.43 -10.89
N PRO A 71 8.15 15.32 -10.33
CA PRO A 71 7.75 16.67 -9.91
C PRO A 71 6.99 17.50 -10.96
N ASN A 72 7.18 17.20 -12.25
CA ASN A 72 6.53 17.91 -13.35
C ASN A 72 5.14 17.37 -13.70
N ASP A 73 4.75 16.21 -13.17
CA ASP A 73 3.41 15.66 -13.39
C ASP A 73 2.35 16.36 -12.53
N LEU A 74 2.79 17.20 -11.58
CA LEU A 74 1.93 17.90 -10.64
C LEU A 74 2.39 19.36 -10.48
N PRO A 75 1.54 20.35 -10.78
CA PRO A 75 1.84 21.77 -10.55
C PRO A 75 2.23 22.05 -9.10
N GLU A 76 3.04 23.10 -8.88
CA GLU A 76 3.61 23.40 -7.56
C GLU A 76 2.56 23.62 -6.47
N ASP A 77 1.50 24.37 -6.77
CA ASP A 77 0.36 24.59 -5.87
C ASP A 77 -0.33 23.27 -5.48
N GLN A 78 -0.54 22.38 -6.44
CA GLN A 78 -1.12 21.06 -6.20
C GLN A 78 -0.18 20.15 -5.41
N ARG A 79 1.13 20.26 -5.63
CA ARG A 79 2.16 19.54 -4.87
C ARG A 79 2.21 20.01 -3.41
N HIS A 80 1.95 21.28 -3.14
CA HIS A 80 1.75 21.78 -1.76
C HIS A 80 0.52 21.15 -1.11
N VAL A 81 -0.62 21.08 -1.81
CA VAL A 81 -1.83 20.39 -1.30
C VAL A 81 -1.56 18.92 -1.02
N LEU A 82 -0.86 18.22 -1.92
CA LEU A 82 -0.46 16.83 -1.71
C LEU A 82 0.42 16.67 -0.46
N LYS A 83 1.40 17.57 -0.26
CA LYS A 83 2.28 17.54 0.91
C LYS A 83 1.51 17.71 2.22
N GLU A 84 0.50 18.58 2.26
CA GLU A 84 -0.40 18.71 3.42
C GLU A 84 -1.20 17.43 3.65
N CYS A 85 -1.74 16.84 2.60
CA CYS A 85 -2.52 15.60 2.68
C CYS A 85 -1.66 14.45 3.24
N LEU A 86 -0.45 14.24 2.69
CA LEU A 86 0.50 13.25 3.19
C LEU A 86 0.94 13.56 4.64
N GLY A 87 1.06 14.84 5.00
CA GLY A 87 1.39 15.30 6.35
C GLY A 87 0.34 14.94 7.40
N SER A 88 -0.94 14.84 7.01
CA SER A 88 -2.05 14.45 7.90
C SER A 88 -1.96 12.99 8.38
N LEU A 89 -1.20 12.15 7.68
CA LEU A 89 -1.00 10.74 7.98
C LEU A 89 0.26 10.47 8.80
N ARG A 90 0.85 11.47 9.47
CA ARG A 90 1.98 11.23 10.37
C ARG A 90 1.54 10.38 11.58
N PRO A 91 2.42 9.53 12.12
CA PRO A 91 3.81 9.30 11.70
C PRO A 91 3.95 8.36 10.49
N TRP A 92 4.89 8.68 9.58
CA TRP A 92 5.34 7.77 8.53
C TRP A 92 6.55 6.98 9.00
N ARG A 93 6.37 5.69 9.28
CA ARG A 93 7.44 4.86 9.86
C ARG A 93 8.30 4.14 8.83
N LYS A 94 7.71 3.45 7.85
CA LYS A 94 8.45 2.67 6.83
C LYS A 94 8.56 3.42 5.51
N GLY A 95 9.76 3.51 4.94
CA GLY A 95 10.03 4.22 3.69
C GLY A 95 11.52 4.16 3.28
N PRO A 96 12.02 5.09 2.47
CA PRO A 96 11.38 6.37 2.09
C PRO A 96 10.32 6.23 0.98
N TRP A 97 9.52 7.29 0.81
CA TRP A 97 8.57 7.44 -0.30
C TRP A 97 8.80 8.77 -1.01
N ASN A 98 8.47 8.83 -2.30
CA ASN A 98 8.47 10.05 -3.09
C ASN A 98 7.18 10.12 -3.93
N TYR A 99 6.37 11.16 -3.71
CA TYR A 99 5.15 11.41 -4.47
C TYR A 99 5.30 12.70 -5.26
N PHE A 100 5.50 12.63 -6.57
CA PHE A 100 5.62 13.78 -7.45
C PHE A 100 6.65 14.80 -6.93
N GLY A 101 7.79 14.33 -6.41
CA GLY A 101 8.82 15.17 -5.78
C GLY A 101 8.61 15.50 -4.30
N VAL A 102 7.48 15.13 -3.70
CA VAL A 102 7.27 15.24 -2.25
C VAL A 102 7.96 14.06 -1.57
N GLU A 103 9.14 14.32 -1.03
CA GLU A 103 9.90 13.34 -0.27
C GLU A 103 9.32 13.14 1.13
N LEU A 104 9.04 11.89 1.47
CA LEU A 104 8.68 11.47 2.82
C LEU A 104 9.88 10.77 3.43
N ASP A 105 10.66 11.52 4.21
CA ASP A 105 11.70 10.98 5.06
C ASP A 105 11.04 10.30 6.27
N THR A 106 11.10 8.98 6.29
CA THR A 106 10.41 8.14 7.26
C THR A 106 11.33 7.74 8.40
N GLU A 107 10.76 7.40 9.56
CA GLU A 107 11.53 6.97 10.74
C GLU A 107 12.55 5.85 10.43
N TRP A 108 12.15 4.88 9.62
CA TRP A 108 12.98 3.77 9.20
C TRP A 108 13.49 3.94 7.78
N ARG A 109 14.79 3.75 7.60
CA ARG A 109 15.44 3.49 6.31
C ARG A 109 15.19 2.04 5.88
N SER A 110 13.93 1.73 5.59
CA SER A 110 13.48 0.37 5.24
C SER A 110 14.21 -0.18 4.01
N ASN A 111 14.65 0.71 3.10
CA ASN A 111 15.48 0.36 1.95
C ASN A 111 16.75 -0.41 2.36
N LEU A 112 17.43 0.01 3.43
CA LEU A 112 18.65 -0.64 3.90
C LEU A 112 18.41 -2.07 4.41
N LYS A 113 17.23 -2.35 4.98
CA LYS A 113 16.85 -3.73 5.33
C LYS A 113 16.56 -4.53 4.06
N TRP A 114 15.82 -3.96 3.11
CA TRP A 114 15.48 -4.65 1.88
C TRP A 114 16.72 -5.02 1.05
N ASP A 115 17.68 -4.10 0.89
CA ASP A 115 18.87 -4.36 0.08
C ASP A 115 19.76 -5.47 0.64
N ARG A 116 19.71 -5.68 1.96
CA ARG A 116 20.36 -6.83 2.62
C ARG A 116 19.61 -8.14 2.40
N LEU A 117 18.29 -8.08 2.21
CA LEU A 117 17.41 -9.25 2.16
C LEU A 117 17.18 -9.77 0.74
N LYS A 118 16.99 -8.88 -0.24
CA LYS A 118 16.46 -9.23 -1.57
C LYS A 118 17.25 -10.32 -2.31
N ASN A 119 18.57 -10.35 -2.13
CA ASN A 119 19.47 -11.33 -2.75
C ASN A 119 19.72 -12.57 -1.86
N ALA A 120 19.22 -12.59 -0.63
CA ALA A 120 19.38 -13.67 0.33
C ALA A 120 18.15 -14.57 0.47
N ILE A 121 17.06 -14.23 -0.22
CA ILE A 121 15.80 -15.00 -0.24
C ILE A 121 15.59 -15.65 -1.61
N SER A 122 14.71 -16.65 -1.66
CA SER A 122 14.28 -17.24 -2.92
C SER A 122 13.71 -16.17 -3.87
N PRO A 123 13.96 -16.26 -5.19
CA PRO A 123 13.40 -15.33 -6.16
C PRO A 123 11.89 -15.20 -6.02
N LEU A 124 11.39 -13.96 -6.07
CA LEU A 124 9.98 -13.64 -5.80
C LEU A 124 9.09 -13.63 -7.04
N GLN A 125 9.67 -13.73 -8.24
CA GLN A 125 8.95 -13.81 -9.52
C GLN A 125 7.79 -14.81 -9.43
N ASP A 126 6.59 -14.35 -9.82
CA ASP A 126 5.34 -15.13 -9.89
C ASP A 126 4.86 -15.73 -8.56
N ARG A 127 5.43 -15.33 -7.42
CA ARG A 127 4.98 -15.81 -6.10
C ARG A 127 3.82 -14.99 -5.54
N LEU A 128 2.96 -15.66 -4.79
CA LEU A 128 2.07 -15.05 -3.82
C LEU A 128 2.86 -14.89 -2.51
N VAL A 129 2.94 -13.66 -1.99
CA VAL A 129 3.73 -13.33 -0.80
C VAL A 129 2.82 -12.64 0.21
N LEU A 130 2.89 -13.09 1.46
CA LEU A 130 2.21 -12.49 2.60
C LEU A 130 3.23 -11.76 3.47
N ASP A 131 3.05 -10.45 3.68
CA ASP A 131 3.85 -9.62 4.60
C ASP A 131 3.07 -9.34 5.89
N ILE A 132 3.41 -10.05 6.96
CA ILE A 132 2.74 -9.95 8.26
C ILE A 132 3.29 -8.77 9.05
N GLY A 133 2.41 -7.86 9.50
CA GLY A 133 2.85 -6.61 10.14
C GLY A 133 3.52 -5.69 9.13
N SER A 134 2.92 -5.63 7.93
CA SER A 134 3.47 -4.93 6.75
C SER A 134 3.61 -3.42 6.96
N GLY A 135 2.95 -2.84 7.96
CA GLY A 135 2.87 -1.39 8.11
C GLY A 135 2.24 -0.78 6.86
N ASN A 136 2.81 0.31 6.35
CA ASN A 136 2.26 1.01 5.18
C ASN A 136 2.54 0.31 3.83
N GLY A 137 2.99 -0.93 3.85
CA GLY A 137 3.21 -1.72 2.65
C GLY A 137 4.52 -1.47 1.91
N TYR A 138 5.45 -0.65 2.44
CA TYR A 138 6.73 -0.38 1.76
C TYR A 138 7.41 -1.64 1.19
N TYR A 139 7.49 -2.72 1.98
CA TYR A 139 8.12 -3.96 1.52
C TYR A 139 7.26 -4.72 0.50
N ALA A 140 5.93 -4.68 0.60
CA ALA A 140 5.05 -5.24 -0.43
C ALA A 140 5.29 -4.57 -1.80
N TYR A 141 5.53 -3.26 -1.83
CA TYR A 141 5.93 -2.57 -3.05
C TYR A 141 7.31 -3.00 -3.56
N ARG A 142 8.30 -3.15 -2.66
CA ARG A 142 9.61 -3.69 -3.07
C ARG A 142 9.49 -5.10 -3.64
N MET A 143 8.65 -5.95 -3.07
CA MET A 143 8.34 -7.29 -3.58
C MET A 143 7.68 -7.25 -4.96
N ALA A 144 6.75 -6.32 -5.19
CA ALA A 144 6.18 -6.10 -6.53
C ALA A 144 7.25 -5.68 -7.57
N GLY A 145 8.27 -4.94 -7.15
CA GLY A 145 9.46 -4.66 -7.98
C GLY A 145 10.24 -5.90 -8.41
N GLU A 146 10.20 -6.96 -7.59
CA GLU A 146 10.74 -8.30 -7.89
C GLU A 146 9.74 -9.20 -8.66
N ARG A 147 8.69 -8.60 -9.24
CA ARG A 147 7.70 -9.25 -10.11
C ARG A 147 6.92 -10.38 -9.44
N THR A 148 6.57 -10.22 -8.16
CA THR A 148 5.62 -11.11 -7.50
C THR A 148 4.28 -11.16 -8.22
N LYS A 149 3.61 -12.32 -8.17
CA LYS A 149 2.22 -12.46 -8.62
C LYS A 149 1.26 -11.61 -7.77
N LEU A 150 1.47 -11.59 -6.45
CA LEU A 150 0.79 -10.72 -5.50
C LEU A 150 1.62 -10.60 -4.23
N ALA A 151 1.91 -9.38 -3.78
CA ALA A 151 2.44 -9.09 -2.46
C ALA A 151 1.32 -8.49 -1.60
N LEU A 152 0.76 -9.30 -0.70
CA LEU A 152 -0.32 -8.93 0.19
C LEU A 152 0.23 -8.68 1.60
N GLY A 153 0.18 -7.43 2.04
CA GLY A 153 0.47 -7.04 3.42
C GLY A 153 -0.77 -7.13 4.30
N ILE A 154 -0.58 -7.52 5.56
CA ILE A 154 -1.61 -7.36 6.60
C ILE A 154 -1.10 -6.46 7.72
N ASP A 155 -1.96 -5.57 8.22
CA ASP A 155 -1.70 -4.78 9.42
C ASP A 155 -3.03 -4.31 10.03
N PRO A 156 -3.31 -4.55 11.32
CA PRO A 156 -4.55 -4.10 11.94
C PRO A 156 -4.56 -2.59 12.24
N TYR A 157 -3.41 -1.91 12.14
CA TYR A 157 -3.34 -0.48 12.43
C TYR A 157 -3.76 0.37 11.24
N LEU A 158 -4.99 0.89 11.29
CA LEU A 158 -5.62 1.59 10.17
C LEU A 158 -4.83 2.78 9.62
N LEU A 159 -4.02 3.47 10.43
CA LEU A 159 -3.17 4.55 9.90
C LEU A 159 -2.28 4.02 8.75
N TYR A 160 -1.69 2.85 8.93
CA TYR A 160 -0.79 2.26 7.95
C TYR A 160 -1.54 1.75 6.72
N VAL A 161 -2.73 1.17 6.93
CA VAL A 161 -3.63 0.79 5.84
C VAL A 161 -4.00 2.03 5.02
N VAL A 162 -4.39 3.13 5.65
CA VAL A 162 -4.71 4.35 4.89
C VAL A 162 -3.47 4.96 4.22
N GLN A 163 -2.29 4.91 4.84
CA GLN A 163 -1.04 5.30 4.17
C GLN A 163 -0.80 4.52 2.88
N SER A 164 -1.05 3.21 2.85
CA SER A 164 -0.91 2.42 1.61
C SER A 164 -1.97 2.82 0.57
N LEU A 165 -3.19 3.13 1.00
CA LEU A 165 -4.26 3.58 0.10
C LEU A 165 -3.94 4.91 -0.60
N PHE A 166 -3.23 5.83 0.06
CA PHE A 166 -2.76 7.06 -0.57
C PHE A 166 -1.85 6.78 -1.78
N ALA A 167 -1.06 5.69 -1.76
CA ALA A 167 -0.33 5.25 -2.95
C ALA A 167 -1.30 4.78 -4.04
N HIS A 168 -2.27 3.92 -3.71
CA HIS A 168 -3.26 3.40 -4.67
C HIS A 168 -4.09 4.47 -5.38
N ARG A 169 -4.14 5.70 -4.85
CA ARG A 169 -4.76 6.84 -5.54
C ARG A 169 -4.16 7.14 -6.92
N TYR A 170 -2.88 6.83 -7.09
CA TYR A 170 -2.08 7.16 -8.27
C TYR A 170 -1.51 5.94 -8.98
N LEU A 171 -1.68 4.75 -8.40
CA LEU A 171 -1.15 3.52 -8.99
C LEU A 171 -2.15 2.92 -9.96
N PRO A 172 -1.68 2.30 -11.06
CA PRO A 172 -2.54 1.52 -11.92
C PRO A 172 -2.99 0.25 -11.19
N GLU A 173 -4.17 -0.24 -11.55
CA GLU A 173 -4.80 -1.45 -11.00
C GLU A 173 -3.95 -2.72 -11.18
N SER A 174 -2.98 -2.69 -12.11
CA SER A 174 -2.06 -3.80 -12.40
C SER A 174 -0.94 -3.97 -11.37
N VAL A 175 -0.73 -3.02 -10.45
CA VAL A 175 0.33 -3.14 -9.43
C VAL A 175 -0.07 -4.22 -8.41
N PRO A 176 0.71 -5.31 -8.25
CA PRO A 176 0.33 -6.44 -7.42
C PRO A 176 0.82 -6.27 -5.98
N SER A 177 0.59 -5.10 -5.37
CA SER A 177 1.01 -4.80 -3.99
C SER A 177 -0.14 -4.15 -3.23
N TRP A 178 -0.57 -4.76 -2.14
CA TRP A 178 -1.73 -4.31 -1.36
C TRP A 178 -1.48 -4.45 0.14
N VAL A 179 -2.20 -3.67 0.95
CA VAL A 179 -2.26 -3.88 2.40
C VAL A 179 -3.72 -3.94 2.81
N ILE A 180 -4.10 -4.96 3.57
CA ILE A 180 -5.46 -5.13 4.11
C ILE A 180 -5.45 -5.00 5.64
N PRO A 181 -6.56 -4.52 6.24
CA PRO A 181 -6.65 -4.18 7.67
C PRO A 181 -6.78 -5.41 8.58
N PHE A 182 -5.98 -6.45 8.38
CA PHE A 182 -6.12 -7.73 9.07
C PHE A 182 -5.10 -7.89 10.19
N SER A 183 -5.51 -8.49 11.30
CA SER A 183 -4.58 -9.12 12.24
C SER A 183 -4.24 -10.55 11.78
N ILE A 184 -3.19 -11.13 12.35
CA ILE A 184 -2.76 -12.50 11.97
C ILE A 184 -3.83 -13.55 12.32
N GLU A 185 -4.60 -13.32 13.39
CA GLU A 185 -5.67 -14.21 13.86
C GLU A 185 -6.89 -14.23 12.92
N GLN A 186 -7.01 -13.25 12.03
CA GLN A 186 -8.06 -13.17 11.02
C GLN A 186 -7.71 -13.92 9.74
N LEU A 187 -6.48 -14.45 9.64
CA LEU A 187 -6.09 -15.29 8.52
C LEU A 187 -6.76 -16.68 8.66
N PRO A 188 -7.10 -17.33 7.53
CA PRO A 188 -7.63 -18.68 7.55
C PRO A 188 -6.61 -19.67 8.12
N GLU A 189 -7.08 -20.66 8.88
CA GLU A 189 -6.22 -21.63 9.58
C GLU A 189 -5.47 -22.60 8.66
N ALA A 190 -6.02 -22.88 7.48
CA ALA A 190 -5.37 -23.71 6.46
C ALA A 190 -4.87 -22.81 5.33
N ILE A 191 -3.65 -23.04 4.87
CA ILE A 191 -3.14 -22.52 3.58
C ILE A 191 -3.28 -23.67 2.57
N PRO A 192 -3.83 -23.45 1.35
CA PRO A 192 -3.97 -24.50 0.35
C PRO A 192 -2.63 -25.15 -0.03
#